data_AF-A0A2W5YEK6-F1
#
_entry.id   AF-A0A2W5YEK6-F1
#
_cell.length_a   1.000
_cell.length_b   1.000
_cell.length_c   1.000
_cell.angle_alpha   90.00
_cell.angle_beta   90.00
_cell.angle_gamma   90.00
#
_symmetry.space_group_name_H-M   'P 1'
#
loop_
_entity.id
_entity.type
_entity.pdbx_description
1 polymer ?
#
loop_
_entity_poly.entity_id
_entity_poly.type
_entity_poly.pdbx_seq_one_letter_code
_entity_poly.pdbx_strand_id
1 'polypeptide(L)' 'MNPTNAPEKPNRPRSSSISSEAIIGIGVTIGSLGVLGLLLGWAEAMRGVASVSMVWFPLGAVLLILGLLIAGFGWSRKPR' A
#
# COMPACT_ATOMS: atom_id res chain seq x y z
N MET A 1 38.15 -44.24 -7.40
CA MET A 1 37.13 -44.08 -6.34
C MET A 1 36.76 -42.61 -6.27
N ASN A 2 35.46 -42.33 -6.42
CA ASN A 2 34.86 -41.00 -6.46
C ASN A 2 34.53 -40.54 -5.03
N PRO A 3 34.71 -39.26 -4.67
CA PRO A 3 33.79 -38.63 -3.75
C PRO A 3 33.04 -37.51 -4.45
N THR A 4 31.81 -37.83 -4.85
CA THR A 4 30.71 -36.91 -5.14
C THR A 4 30.55 -35.95 -3.96
N ASN A 5 31.10 -34.74 -4.07
CA ASN A 5 31.01 -33.72 -3.03
C ASN A 5 30.05 -32.60 -3.43
N ALA A 6 29.18 -32.32 -2.46
CA ALA A 6 28.27 -31.20 -2.29
C ALA A 6 26.91 -31.28 -3.02
N PRO A 7 25.79 -31.32 -2.28
CA PRO A 7 24.50 -30.98 -2.87
C PRO A 7 24.55 -29.51 -3.28
N GLU A 8 24.37 -29.22 -4.56
CA GLU A 8 24.00 -27.89 -5.04
C GLU A 8 22.76 -27.46 -4.25
N LYS A 9 22.98 -26.58 -3.27
CA LYS A 9 21.92 -26.03 -2.45
C LYS A 9 20.96 -25.34 -3.42
N PRO A 10 19.67 -25.73 -3.46
CA PRO A 10 18.77 -25.29 -4.50
C PRO A 10 18.74 -23.77 -4.48
N ASN A 11 19.00 -23.22 -5.65
CA ASN A 11 18.91 -21.82 -6.02
C ASN A 11 17.60 -21.28 -5.44
N ARG A 12 17.63 -20.74 -4.21
CA ARG A 12 16.45 -20.15 -3.60
C ARG A 12 16.12 -18.98 -4.51
N PRO A 13 14.95 -18.96 -5.17
CA PRO A 13 14.51 -17.72 -5.75
C PRO A 13 14.55 -16.72 -4.60
N ARG A 14 15.35 -15.67 -4.75
CA ARG A 14 15.21 -14.47 -3.94
C ARG A 14 13.80 -13.98 -4.28
N SER A 15 12.80 -14.55 -3.61
CA SER A 15 11.53 -13.89 -3.41
C SER A 15 11.96 -12.53 -2.88
N SER A 16 11.81 -11.50 -3.70
CA SER A 16 12.03 -10.14 -3.29
C SER A 16 11.00 -9.89 -2.21
N SER A 17 11.33 -10.28 -0.98
CA SER A 17 10.50 -10.07 0.19
C SER A 17 10.45 -8.56 0.36
N ILE A 18 9.40 -7.94 -0.18
CA ILE A 18 9.14 -6.53 0.03
C ILE A 18 9.16 -6.33 1.54
N SER A 19 10.07 -5.48 2.02
CA SER A 19 10.24 -5.26 3.45
C SER A 19 8.94 -4.72 4.03
N SER A 20 8.58 -5.17 5.23
CA SER A 20 7.33 -4.77 5.89
C SER A 20 7.24 -3.25 6.04
N GLU A 21 8.37 -2.57 6.22
CA GLU A 21 8.48 -1.10 6.25
C GLU A 21 8.08 -0.48 4.92
N ALA A 22 8.48 -1.06 3.78
CA ALA A 22 8.08 -0.58 2.47
C ALA A 22 6.57 -0.76 2.24
N ILE A 23 5.98 -1.87 2.69
CA ILE A 23 4.53 -2.12 2.61
C ILE A 23 3.78 -1.08 3.45
N ILE A 24 4.24 -0.82 4.68
CA ILE A 24 3.65 0.20 5.55
C ILE A 24 3.76 1.58 4.89
N GLY A 25 4.92 1.93 4.36
CA GLY A 25 5.15 3.21 3.68
C GLY A 25 4.24 3.41 2.46
N ILE A 26 4.05 2.37 1.65
CA ILE A 26 3.11 2.39 0.52
C ILE A 26 1.67 2.62 1.02
N GLY A 27 1.25 1.88 2.06
CA GLY A 27 -0.09 2.04 2.63
C GLY A 27 -0.34 3.45 3.17
N VAL A 28 0.63 4.04 3.88
CA VAL A 28 0.55 5.42 4.40
C VAL A 28 0.49 6.43 3.26
N THR A 29 1.26 6.23 2.19
CA THR A 29 1.26 7.11 1.02
C THR A 29 -0.08 7.09 0.30
N ILE A 30 -0.64 5.90 0.07
CA ILE A 30 -1.97 5.72 -0.52
C ILE A 30 -3.05 6.32 0.39
N GLY A 31 -2.96 6.10 1.69
CA GLY A 31 -3.87 6.68 2.68
C GLY A 31 -3.86 8.21 2.65
N SER A 32 -2.66 8.80 2.56
CA SER A 32 -2.47 10.26 2.46
C SER A 32 -3.08 10.83 1.19
N LEU A 33 -2.90 10.14 0.05
CA LEU A 33 -3.57 10.50 -1.21
C LEU A 33 -5.10 10.43 -1.07
N GLY A 34 -5.62 9.45 -0.34
CA GLY A 34 -7.05 9.35 -0.02
C GLY A 34 -7.57 10.53 0.81
N VAL A 35 -6.84 10.94 1.85
CA VAL A 35 -7.16 12.14 2.65
C VAL A 35 -7.16 13.39 1.78
N LEU A 36 -6.15 13.57 0.93
CA LEU A 36 -6.09 14.70 -0.01
C LEU A 36 -7.28 14.69 -0.98
N GLY A 37 -7.67 13.53 -1.49
CA GLY A 37 -8.86 13.37 -2.34
C GLY A 37 -10.16 13.75 -1.62
N LEU A 38 -10.32 13.35 -0.36
CA LEU A 38 -11.47 13.74 0.47
C LEU A 38 -11.50 15.25 0.72
N LEU A 39 -10.36 15.85 1.07
CA LEU A 39 -10.24 17.30 1.28
C LEU A 39 -10.52 18.08 -0.01
N LEU A 40 -10.05 17.58 -1.16
CA LEU A 40 -10.33 18.18 -2.47
C LEU A 40 -11.81 18.06 -2.82
N GLY A 41 -12.41 16.89 -2.63
CA GLY A 41 -13.85 16.71 -2.82
C GLY A 41 -14.69 17.62 -1.91
N TRP A 42 -14.24 17.82 -0.67
CA TRP A 42 -14.87 18.75 0.28
C TRP A 42 -14.73 20.21 -0.18
N ALA A 43 -13.54 20.61 -0.61
CA ALA A 43 -13.30 21.96 -1.13
C ALA A 43 -14.15 22.25 -2.37
N GLU A 44 -14.27 21.29 -3.29
CA GLU A 44 -15.11 21.41 -4.49
C GLU A 44 -16.60 21.42 -4.16
N ALA A 45 -17.03 20.67 -3.13
CA ALA A 45 -18.40 20.75 -2.62
C ALA A 45 -18.72 22.14 -2.07
N MET A 46 -17.78 22.77 -1.33
CA MET A 46 -17.93 24.15 -0.86
C MET A 46 -17.95 25.17 -2.00
N ARG A 47 -17.23 24.91 -3.11
CA ARG A 47 -17.24 25.74 -4.32
C ARG A 47 -18.50 25.54 -5.17
N GLY A 48 -19.38 24.61 -4.82
CA GLY A 48 -20.61 24.31 -5.55
C GLY A 48 -20.39 23.50 -6.84
N VAL A 49 -19.20 22.91 -7.03
CA VAL A 49 -18.88 22.10 -8.23
C VAL A 49 -19.26 20.63 -7.95
N ALA A 50 -20.57 20.36 -7.96
CA ALA A 50 -21.15 19.08 -7.55
C ALA A 50 -20.60 17.87 -8.34
N SER A 51 -20.34 18.03 -9.64
CA SER A 51 -19.79 16.96 -10.48
C SER A 51 -18.38 16.53 -10.07
N VAL A 52 -17.56 17.48 -9.63
CA VAL A 52 -16.17 17.23 -9.23
C VAL A 52 -16.15 16.64 -7.82
N SER A 53 -16.94 17.19 -6.89
CA SER A 53 -17.06 16.60 -5.54
C SER A 53 -17.57 15.17 -5.56
N MET A 54 -18.52 14.83 -6.43
CA MET A 54 -19.07 13.47 -6.53
C MET A 54 -18.04 12.41 -6.95
N VAL A 55 -16.95 12.82 -7.61
CA VAL A 55 -15.89 11.91 -8.04
C VAL A 55 -14.78 11.85 -7.00
N TRP A 56 -14.30 13.00 -6.53
CA TRP A 56 -13.14 13.05 -5.62
C TRP A 56 -13.44 12.53 -4.21
N PHE A 57 -14.67 12.71 -3.71
CA PHE A 57 -15.05 12.22 -2.39
C PHE A 57 -15.03 10.68 -2.29
N PRO A 58 -15.74 9.92 -3.15
CA PRO A 58 -15.70 8.46 -3.08
C PRO A 58 -14.32 7.92 -3.46
N LEU A 59 -13.64 8.54 -4.43
CA LEU A 59 -12.28 8.13 -4.78
C LEU A 59 -11.31 8.29 -3.59
N GLY A 60 -11.36 9.45 -2.91
CA GLY A 60 -10.59 9.69 -1.70
C GLY A 60 -10.90 8.68 -0.59
N ALA A 61 -12.19 8.37 -0.37
CA ALA A 61 -12.60 7.36 0.61
C ALA A 61 -12.05 5.97 0.30
N VAL A 62 -12.12 5.53 -0.97
CA VAL A 62 -11.60 4.23 -1.41
C VAL A 62 -10.09 4.16 -1.24
N LEU A 63 -9.35 5.20 -1.64
CA LEU A 63 -7.89 5.25 -1.43
C LEU A 63 -7.54 5.22 0.05
N LEU A 64 -8.27 5.95 0.89
CA LEU A 64 -8.01 5.98 2.33
C LEU A 64 -8.17 4.59 2.96
N ILE A 65 -9.26 3.90 2.63
CA ILE A 65 -9.52 2.53 3.12
C ILE A 65 -8.43 1.57 2.60
N LEU A 66 -8.09 1.65 1.33
CA LEU A 66 -7.06 0.79 0.74
C LEU A 66 -5.68 1.02 1.39
N GLY A 67 -5.31 2.27 1.62
CA GLY A 67 -4.05 2.63 2.29
C GLY A 67 -3.99 2.10 3.73
N LEU A 68 -5.08 2.21 4.49
CA LEU A 68 -5.18 1.65 5.84
C LEU A 68 -5.06 0.12 5.86
N LEU A 69 -5.69 -0.57 4.92
CA LEU A 69 -5.59 -2.03 4.81
C LEU A 69 -4.16 -2.47 4.50
N ILE A 70 -3.49 -1.79 3.56
CA ILE A 70 -2.10 -2.10 3.20
C ILE A 70 -1.14 -1.80 4.36
N ALA A 71 -1.29 -0.65 5.02
CA ALA A 71 -0.47 -0.28 6.16
C ALA A 71 -0.69 -1.24 7.34
N GLY A 72 -1.94 -1.58 7.65
CA GLY A 72 -2.30 -2.55 8.69
C GLY A 72 -1.78 -3.96 8.38
N PHE A 73 -1.82 -4.37 7.11
CA PHE A 73 -1.27 -5.64 6.68
C PHE A 73 0.26 -5.69 6.81
N GLY A 74 0.95 -4.62 6.42
CA GLY A 74 2.40 -4.48 6.61
C GLY A 74 2.77 -4.50 8.10
N TRP A 75 1.97 -3.87 8.95
CA TRP A 75 2.18 -3.88 10.40
C TRP A 75 1.97 -5.26 11.02
N SER A 76 0.91 -5.98 10.62
CA SER A 76 0.63 -7.35 11.07
C SER A 76 1.76 -8.34 10.73
N ARG A 77 2.50 -8.06 9.64
CA ARG A 77 3.66 -8.86 9.21
C ARG A 77 5.00 -8.39 9.79
N LYS A 78 5.04 -7.32 10.58
CA LYS A 78 6.28 -6.87 11.21
C LYS A 78 6.57 -7.75 12.44
N PRO A 79 7.63 -8.59 12.44
CA PRO A 79 8.01 -9.33 13.65
C PRO A 79 8.38 -8.32 14.73
N ARG A 80 7.85 -8.52 15.94
CA ARG A 80 8.11 -7.67 17.11
C ARG A 80 9.57 -7.72 17.52
#